data_AF-A0A8C8EAG7-F1
#
_entry.id   AF-A0A8C8EAG7-F1
#
_cell.length_a   1.000
_cell.length_b   1.000
_cell.length_c   1.000
_cell.angle_alpha   90.00
_cell.angle_beta   90.00
_cell.angle_gamma   90.00
#
_symmetry.space_group_name_H-M   'P 1'
#
loop_
_entity.id
_entity.type
_entity.pdbx_description
1 polymer ?
#
loop_
_entity_poly.entity_id
_entity_poly.type
_entity_poly.pdbx_seq_one_letter_code
_entity_poly.pdbx_strand_id
1 'polypeptide(L)'
;MASKLLRAVVLGPPGSGKGTVCERIARSFGLQHLSSGQFLRESLRGGGEVGVLAKQYLERGLLVPDHVITRVMMTELEKRREQHWLLDGFPRTLRQAEALDRICELDLVISLNIPFETLKDRLSARWVHPGSGRVYNMDFNPPQIQGVDDLTGEPLVQREDDKPEAVAARLRKYKDAAKPVIELYKSRGILHSFSGTETNKIWPYVYTLLSSKIPPIVSDEEN
;
A
#
# COMPACT_ATOMS: atom_id res chain seq x y z
N MET A 1 14.51 -26.68 11.78
CA MET A 1 13.12 -26.28 11.44
C MET A 1 13.23 -25.08 10.53
N ALA A 2 12.61 -25.08 9.35
CA ALA A 2 12.55 -23.87 8.53
C ALA A 2 11.85 -22.77 9.32
N SER A 3 12.41 -21.55 9.36
CA SER A 3 11.77 -20.41 10.00
C SER A 3 10.42 -20.14 9.34
N LYS A 4 9.38 -19.85 10.13
CA LYS A 4 8.07 -19.46 9.59
C LYS A 4 8.24 -18.20 8.74
N LEU A 5 7.76 -18.23 7.49
CA LEU A 5 7.83 -17.07 6.61
C LEU A 5 6.80 -16.01 7.04
N LEU A 6 7.29 -14.86 7.52
CA LEU A 6 6.48 -13.68 7.84
C LEU A 6 5.54 -13.26 6.68
N ARG A 7 4.25 -13.19 7.00
CA ARG A 7 3.19 -12.66 6.15
C ARG A 7 2.59 -11.40 6.79
N ALA A 8 2.85 -10.24 6.21
CA ALA A 8 2.41 -8.96 6.77
C ALA A 8 1.60 -8.12 5.79
N VAL A 9 0.69 -7.32 6.33
CA VAL A 9 -0.16 -6.37 5.57
C VAL A 9 -0.07 -4.98 6.20
N VAL A 10 -0.01 -3.94 5.37
CA VAL A 10 -0.24 -2.55 5.80
C VAL A 10 -1.51 -2.01 5.15
N LEU A 11 -2.46 -1.64 6.01
CA LEU A 11 -3.71 -0.99 5.68
C LEU A 11 -3.64 0.50 6.03
N GLY A 12 -4.28 1.32 5.22
CA GLY A 12 -4.50 2.73 5.53
C GLY A 12 -5.18 3.45 4.38
N PRO A 13 -5.86 4.58 4.67
CA PRO A 13 -6.49 5.40 3.65
C PRO A 13 -5.46 5.99 2.67
N PRO A 14 -5.88 6.41 1.46
CA PRO A 14 -5.04 7.26 0.60
C PRO A 14 -4.50 8.46 1.38
N GLY A 15 -3.20 8.75 1.25
CA GLY A 15 -2.53 9.84 1.98
C GLY A 15 -2.02 9.48 3.38
N SER A 16 -2.24 8.24 3.86
CA SER A 16 -1.82 7.84 5.22
C SER A 16 -0.31 7.71 5.41
N GLY A 17 0.47 7.65 4.33
CA GLY A 17 1.90 7.34 4.39
C GLY A 17 2.22 5.84 4.32
N LYS A 18 1.23 4.97 4.05
CA LYS A 18 1.42 3.51 3.95
C LYS A 18 2.56 3.09 3.02
N GLY A 19 2.73 3.75 1.88
CA GLY A 19 3.79 3.42 0.90
C GLY A 19 5.17 3.67 1.49
N THR A 20 5.38 4.85 2.08
CA THR A 20 6.61 5.24 2.79
C THR A 20 6.92 4.27 3.93
N VAL A 21 5.92 3.90 4.73
CA VAL A 21 6.09 2.91 5.81
C VAL A 21 6.48 1.55 5.23
N CYS A 22 5.81 1.07 4.18
CA CYS A 22 6.14 -0.20 3.53
C CYS A 22 7.54 -0.24 2.93
N GLU A 23 7.96 0.82 2.25
CA GLU A 23 9.32 0.94 1.69
C GLU A 23 10.38 0.89 2.79
N ARG A 24 10.15 1.62 3.90
CA ARG A 24 11.05 1.60 5.05
C ARG A 24 11.11 0.21 5.71
N ILE A 25 9.96 -0.45 5.91
CA ILE A 25 9.90 -1.84 6.41
C ILE A 25 10.69 -2.77 5.48
N ALA A 26 10.43 -2.71 4.18
CA ALA A 26 11.04 -3.58 3.19
C ALA A 26 12.57 -3.45 3.18
N ARG A 27 13.08 -2.21 3.24
CA ARG A 27 14.52 -1.93 3.33
C ARG A 27 15.13 -2.45 4.64
N SER A 28 14.51 -2.15 5.78
CA SER A 28 15.07 -2.50 7.10
C SER A 28 15.05 -3.99 7.41
N PHE A 29 14.07 -4.74 6.87
CA PHE A 29 13.86 -6.16 7.21
C PHE A 29 14.00 -7.12 6.02
N GLY A 30 14.36 -6.61 4.82
CA GLY A 30 14.49 -7.41 3.60
C GLY A 30 13.19 -8.05 3.12
N LEU A 31 12.05 -7.41 3.40
CA LEU A 31 10.75 -7.90 2.94
C LEU A 31 10.52 -7.54 1.48
N GLN A 32 9.87 -8.45 0.74
CA GLN A 32 9.33 -8.09 -0.57
C GLN A 32 8.11 -7.19 -0.39
N HIS A 33 8.22 -5.94 -0.84
CA HIS A 33 7.10 -4.99 -0.86
C HIS A 33 6.21 -5.27 -2.07
N LEU A 34 4.99 -5.72 -1.81
CA LEU A 34 4.03 -6.15 -2.81
C LEU A 34 2.85 -5.17 -2.86
N SER A 35 2.75 -4.36 -3.92
CA SER A 35 1.69 -3.37 -4.09
C SER A 35 0.70 -3.77 -5.18
N SER A 36 -0.59 -3.81 -4.85
CA SER A 36 -1.65 -4.08 -5.83
C SER A 36 -1.66 -3.09 -6.99
N GLY A 37 -1.34 -1.82 -6.71
CA GLY A 37 -1.26 -0.79 -7.75
C GLY A 37 -0.09 -1.02 -8.71
N GLN A 38 1.05 -1.51 -8.22
CA GLN A 38 2.21 -1.84 -9.04
C GLN A 38 1.92 -3.04 -9.93
N PHE A 39 1.45 -4.14 -9.37
CA PHE A 39 1.15 -5.34 -10.16
C PHE A 39 0.06 -5.14 -11.18
N LEU A 40 -0.93 -4.28 -10.89
CA LEU A 40 -1.91 -3.89 -11.90
C LEU A 40 -1.25 -3.17 -13.08
N ARG A 41 -0.34 -2.22 -12.83
CA ARG A 41 0.40 -1.51 -13.90
C ARG A 41 1.31 -2.44 -14.69
N GLU A 42 2.01 -3.34 -14.02
CA GLU A 42 2.86 -4.34 -14.67
C GLU A 42 2.02 -5.30 -15.52
N SER A 43 0.88 -5.78 -15.00
CA SER A 43 -0.05 -6.63 -15.73
C SER A 43 -0.59 -5.95 -17.00
N LEU A 44 -0.92 -4.65 -16.91
CA LEU A 44 -1.37 -3.85 -18.05
C LEU A 44 -0.30 -3.73 -19.14
N ARG A 45 0.99 -3.70 -18.77
CA ARG A 45 2.11 -3.65 -19.72
C ARG A 45 2.44 -5.03 -20.30
N GLY A 46 2.34 -6.08 -19.49
CA GLY A 46 2.73 -7.45 -19.85
C GLY A 46 1.77 -8.17 -20.78
N GLY A 47 0.53 -7.68 -20.96
CA GLY A 47 -0.42 -8.21 -21.94
C GLY A 47 -1.00 -9.60 -21.63
N GLY A 48 -0.81 -10.13 -20.41
CA GLY A 48 -1.44 -11.38 -19.97
C GLY A 48 -2.97 -11.24 -19.83
N GLU A 49 -3.69 -12.37 -19.73
CA GLU A 49 -5.16 -12.41 -19.70
C GLU A 49 -5.78 -11.41 -18.70
N VAL A 50 -5.25 -11.37 -17.47
CA VAL A 50 -5.73 -10.47 -16.41
C VAL A 50 -5.41 -9.00 -16.72
N GLY A 51 -4.28 -8.73 -17.36
CA GLY A 51 -3.89 -7.40 -17.83
C GLY A 51 -4.79 -6.89 -18.95
N VAL A 52 -5.10 -7.75 -19.93
CA VAL A 52 -6.05 -7.43 -21.02
C VAL A 52 -7.43 -7.12 -20.45
N LEU A 53 -7.91 -7.93 -19.52
CA LEU A 53 -9.18 -7.69 -18.85
C LEU A 53 -9.19 -6.35 -18.10
N ALA A 54 -8.15 -6.06 -17.32
CA ALA A 54 -8.03 -4.77 -16.62
C ALA A 54 -8.00 -3.59 -17.59
N LYS A 55 -7.29 -3.73 -18.73
CA LYS A 55 -7.19 -2.70 -19.76
C LYS A 55 -8.55 -2.37 -20.37
N GLN A 56 -9.39 -3.37 -20.64
CA GLN A 56 -10.75 -3.16 -21.17
C GLN A 56 -11.64 -2.31 -20.26
N TYR A 57 -11.52 -2.44 -18.93
CA TYR A 57 -12.25 -1.58 -18.01
C TYR A 57 -11.75 -0.13 -18.09
N LEU A 58 -10.42 0.06 -18.05
CA LEU A 58 -9.80 1.38 -18.06
C LEU A 58 -10.08 2.14 -19.37
N GLU A 59 -10.01 1.47 -20.52
CA GLU A 59 -10.32 2.06 -21.84
C GLU A 59 -11.78 2.53 -21.95
N ARG A 60 -12.69 1.92 -21.17
CA ARG A 60 -14.10 2.33 -21.07
C ARG A 60 -14.34 3.39 -19.99
N GLY A 61 -13.28 3.92 -19.36
CA GLY A 61 -13.37 4.84 -18.23
C GLY A 61 -13.95 4.20 -16.96
N LEU A 62 -13.96 2.87 -16.87
CA LEU A 62 -14.48 2.13 -15.72
C LEU A 62 -13.36 1.81 -14.73
N LEU A 63 -13.69 1.76 -13.45
CA LEU A 63 -12.79 1.27 -12.42
C LEU A 63 -12.56 -0.24 -12.58
N VAL A 64 -11.33 -0.70 -12.36
CA VAL A 64 -11.00 -2.13 -12.35
C VAL A 64 -11.71 -2.81 -11.18
N PRO A 65 -12.53 -3.85 -11.42
CA PRO A 65 -13.27 -4.53 -10.36
C PRO A 65 -12.37 -5.26 -9.36
N ASP A 66 -12.85 -5.40 -8.12
CA ASP A 66 -12.10 -6.05 -7.04
C ASP A 66 -11.68 -7.49 -7.36
N HIS A 67 -12.51 -8.25 -8.09
CA HIS A 67 -12.18 -9.63 -8.46
C HIS A 67 -10.99 -9.70 -9.43
N VAL A 68 -10.82 -8.71 -10.30
CA VAL A 68 -9.67 -8.62 -11.21
C VAL A 68 -8.40 -8.33 -10.41
N ILE A 69 -8.47 -7.36 -9.49
CA ILE A 69 -7.36 -7.05 -8.57
C ILE A 69 -6.99 -8.28 -7.73
N THR A 70 -7.99 -9.02 -7.24
CA THR A 70 -7.78 -10.26 -6.50
C THR A 70 -7.02 -11.28 -7.34
N ARG A 71 -7.44 -11.53 -8.60
CA ARG A 71 -6.72 -12.45 -9.50
C ARG A 71 -5.26 -12.05 -9.69
N VAL A 72 -4.97 -10.76 -9.97
CA VAL A 72 -3.59 -10.25 -10.08
C VAL A 72 -2.79 -10.57 -8.83
N MET A 73 -3.33 -10.23 -7.66
CA MET A 73 -2.63 -10.43 -6.38
C MET A 73 -2.37 -11.89 -6.07
N MET A 74 -3.36 -12.77 -6.27
CA MET A 74 -3.21 -14.20 -6.02
C MET A 74 -2.14 -14.81 -6.93
N THR A 75 -2.12 -14.46 -8.22
CA THR A 75 -1.09 -14.91 -9.16
C THR A 75 0.32 -14.47 -8.75
N GLU A 76 0.48 -13.24 -8.25
CA GLU A 76 1.79 -12.74 -7.84
C GLU A 76 2.25 -13.31 -6.48
N LEU A 77 1.33 -13.56 -5.56
CA LEU A 77 1.64 -14.20 -4.27
C LEU A 77 2.03 -15.68 -4.44
N GLU A 78 1.42 -16.38 -5.39
CA GLU A 78 1.74 -17.77 -5.73
C GLU A 78 3.23 -17.95 -6.10
N LYS A 79 3.76 -17.03 -6.90
CA LYS A 79 5.16 -17.02 -7.34
C LYS A 79 6.14 -16.73 -6.20
N ARG A 80 5.65 -16.25 -5.04
CA ARG A 80 6.46 -15.74 -3.91
C ARG A 80 6.15 -16.47 -2.60
N ARG A 81 5.61 -17.69 -2.69
CA ARG A 81 5.29 -18.53 -1.54
C ARG A 81 6.48 -18.81 -0.63
N GLU A 82 7.71 -18.78 -1.14
CA GLU A 82 8.91 -19.10 -0.38
C GLU A 82 9.63 -17.86 0.19
N GLN A 83 9.04 -16.66 0.07
CA GLN A 83 9.67 -15.40 0.46
C GLN A 83 8.87 -14.69 1.55
N HIS A 84 9.53 -13.95 2.45
CA HIS A 84 8.84 -13.02 3.33
C HIS A 84 8.24 -11.85 2.51
N TRP A 85 7.02 -11.45 2.82
CA TRP A 85 6.37 -10.37 2.08
C TRP A 85 5.56 -9.42 2.94
N LEU A 86 5.40 -8.21 2.41
CA LEU A 86 4.60 -7.13 2.95
C LEU A 86 3.64 -6.62 1.87
N LEU A 87 2.34 -6.78 2.11
CA LEU A 87 1.30 -6.29 1.20
C LEU A 87 0.96 -4.82 1.50
N ASP A 88 1.05 -3.97 0.49
CA ASP A 88 0.60 -2.57 0.53
C ASP A 88 -0.74 -2.41 -0.19
N GLY A 89 -1.78 -2.09 0.59
CA GLY A 89 -3.08 -1.73 0.06
C GLY A 89 -3.84 -2.91 -0.57
N PHE A 90 -3.56 -4.14 -0.13
CA PHE A 90 -4.37 -5.34 -0.32
C PHE A 90 -4.32 -6.18 0.97
N PRO A 91 -5.45 -6.71 1.46
CA PRO A 91 -6.81 -6.60 0.94
C PRO A 91 -7.47 -5.24 1.26
N ARG A 92 -8.40 -4.81 0.40
CA ARG A 92 -9.23 -3.60 0.59
C ARG A 92 -10.69 -3.90 0.91
N THR A 93 -11.14 -5.13 0.63
CA THR A 93 -12.52 -5.58 0.88
C THR A 93 -12.51 -6.91 1.61
N LEU A 94 -13.61 -7.24 2.27
CA LEU A 94 -13.74 -8.50 3.01
C LEU A 94 -13.51 -9.72 2.10
N ARG A 95 -14.06 -9.71 0.89
CA ARG A 95 -13.86 -10.80 -0.09
C ARG A 95 -12.39 -10.97 -0.48
N GLN A 96 -11.62 -9.88 -0.56
CA GLN A 96 -10.17 -9.96 -0.81
C GLN A 96 -9.43 -10.56 0.39
N ALA A 97 -9.85 -10.23 1.62
CA ALA A 97 -9.29 -10.82 2.83
C ALA A 97 -9.58 -12.31 2.90
N GLU A 98 -10.82 -12.73 2.65
CA GLU A 98 -11.21 -14.14 2.57
C GLU A 98 -10.46 -14.90 1.48
N ALA A 99 -10.18 -14.26 0.33
CA ALA A 99 -9.37 -14.87 -0.72
C ALA A 99 -7.90 -15.06 -0.29
N LEU A 100 -7.33 -14.06 0.40
CA LEU A 100 -5.98 -14.12 0.94
C LEU A 100 -5.83 -15.20 2.01
N ASP A 101 -6.82 -15.34 2.89
CA ASP A 101 -6.84 -16.35 3.95
C ASP A 101 -6.83 -17.79 3.43
N ARG A 102 -7.27 -18.02 2.19
CA ARG A 102 -7.24 -19.36 1.57
C ARG A 102 -5.85 -19.79 1.15
N ILE A 103 -4.92 -18.85 0.97
CA ILE A 103 -3.56 -19.15 0.47
C ILE A 103 -2.48 -18.93 1.52
N CYS A 104 -2.77 -18.19 2.60
CA CYS A 104 -1.82 -17.97 3.68
C CYS A 104 -2.52 -17.60 4.99
N GLU A 105 -1.84 -17.88 6.10
CA GLU A 105 -2.16 -17.30 7.40
C GLU A 105 -1.35 -16.00 7.57
N LEU A 106 -2.00 -14.89 7.90
CA LEU A 106 -1.34 -13.62 8.18
C LEU A 106 -0.81 -13.57 9.61
N ASP A 107 0.44 -13.14 9.78
CA ASP A 107 1.08 -13.01 11.09
C ASP A 107 0.94 -11.60 11.69
N LEU A 108 0.69 -10.60 10.84
CA LEU A 108 0.69 -9.20 11.22
C LEU A 108 -0.13 -8.34 10.25
N VAL A 109 -1.00 -7.50 10.80
CA VAL A 109 -1.68 -6.43 10.06
C VAL A 109 -1.43 -5.11 10.76
N ILE A 110 -0.87 -4.14 10.04
CA ILE A 110 -0.65 -2.77 10.51
C ILE A 110 -1.73 -1.89 9.90
N SER A 111 -2.44 -1.10 10.71
CA SER A 111 -3.43 -0.13 10.23
C SER A 111 -3.03 1.29 10.60
N LEU A 112 -2.84 2.14 9.59
CA LEU A 112 -2.55 3.56 9.76
C LEU A 112 -3.85 4.36 9.85
N ASN A 113 -4.22 4.75 11.07
CA ASN A 113 -5.39 5.56 11.39
C ASN A 113 -5.00 7.04 11.51
N ILE A 114 -4.95 7.72 10.36
CA ILE A 114 -4.57 9.14 10.30
C ILE A 114 -5.85 10.00 10.28
N PRO A 115 -5.89 11.15 11.00
CA PRO A 115 -7.04 12.05 10.98
C PRO A 115 -7.43 12.51 9.57
N PHE A 116 -8.74 12.65 9.34
CA PHE A 116 -9.29 13.00 8.02
C PHE A 116 -8.74 14.32 7.46
N GLU A 117 -8.64 15.37 8.28
CA GLU A 117 -8.10 16.67 7.84
C GLU A 117 -6.64 16.54 7.40
N THR A 118 -5.82 15.82 8.18
CA THR A 118 -4.41 15.54 7.81
C THR A 118 -4.31 14.78 6.49
N LEU A 119 -5.21 13.84 6.22
CA LEU A 119 -5.24 13.12 4.93
C LEU A 119 -5.62 14.03 3.78
N LYS A 120 -6.57 14.95 4.00
CA LYS A 120 -7.02 15.91 2.99
C LYS A 120 -5.88 16.84 2.59
N ASP A 121 -5.18 17.42 3.56
CA ASP A 121 -4.04 18.31 3.31
C ASP A 121 -2.95 17.57 2.52
N ARG A 122 -2.57 16.36 2.98
CA ARG A 122 -1.56 15.53 2.31
C ARG A 122 -1.91 15.14 0.88
N LEU A 123 -3.19 14.88 0.60
CA LEU A 123 -3.65 14.52 -0.75
C LEU A 123 -3.63 15.75 -1.67
N SER A 124 -3.99 16.93 -1.17
CA SER A 124 -3.94 18.17 -1.97
C SER A 124 -2.53 18.58 -2.39
N ALA A 125 -1.52 18.26 -1.56
CA ALA A 125 -0.11 18.52 -1.85
C ALA A 125 0.57 17.37 -2.63
N ARG A 126 -0.16 16.32 -3.02
CA ARG A 126 0.38 15.12 -3.66
C ARG A 126 0.58 15.31 -5.16
N TRP A 127 1.77 14.92 -5.62
CA TRP A 127 2.15 14.83 -7.02
C TRP A 127 2.62 13.42 -7.36
N VAL A 128 2.39 12.99 -8.60
CA VAL A 128 2.73 11.63 -9.03
C VAL A 128 3.38 11.67 -10.40
N HIS A 129 4.46 10.91 -10.57
CA HIS A 129 5.02 10.65 -11.88
C HIS A 129 4.23 9.53 -12.59
N PRO A 130 3.56 9.77 -13.74
CA PRO A 130 2.72 8.75 -14.39
C PRO A 130 3.46 7.49 -14.82
N GLY A 131 4.71 7.63 -15.29
CA GLY A 131 5.49 6.52 -15.84
C GLY A 131 5.92 5.50 -14.78
N SER A 132 6.33 5.95 -13.61
CA SER A 132 6.81 5.09 -12.52
C SER A 132 5.76 4.84 -11.43
N GLY A 133 4.85 5.79 -11.23
CA GLY A 133 3.98 5.84 -10.06
C GLY A 133 4.64 6.38 -8.79
N ARG A 134 5.89 6.91 -8.88
CA ARG A 134 6.56 7.62 -7.78
C ARG A 134 5.70 8.78 -7.29
N VAL A 135 5.74 9.02 -5.98
CA VAL A 135 4.87 9.96 -5.29
C VAL A 135 5.72 11.00 -4.57
N TYR A 136 5.35 12.25 -4.80
CA TYR A 136 5.91 13.43 -4.18
C TYR A 136 4.82 14.15 -3.38
N ASN A 137 5.22 14.82 -2.32
CA ASN A 137 4.38 15.67 -1.50
C ASN A 137 5.18 16.93 -1.21
N MET A 138 4.64 18.08 -1.58
CA MET A 138 5.38 19.36 -1.53
C MET A 138 5.83 19.76 -0.12
N ASP A 139 5.17 19.24 0.92
CA ASP A 139 5.47 19.57 2.32
C ASP A 139 6.44 18.59 2.98
N PHE A 140 6.45 17.32 2.55
CA PHE A 140 7.20 16.23 3.21
C PHE A 140 8.34 15.65 2.37
N ASN A 141 8.12 15.42 1.07
CA ASN A 141 9.14 14.95 0.14
C ASN A 141 9.01 15.70 -1.20
N PRO A 142 9.31 17.01 -1.23
CA PRO A 142 9.27 17.76 -2.47
C PRO A 142 10.28 17.17 -3.48
N PRO A 143 9.97 17.19 -4.78
CA PRO A 143 10.97 16.84 -5.80
C PRO A 143 12.13 17.83 -5.74
N GLN A 144 13.31 17.43 -6.21
CA GLN A 144 14.50 18.30 -6.28
C GLN A 144 14.23 19.54 -7.13
N ILE A 145 13.44 19.37 -8.20
CA ILE A 145 12.98 20.45 -9.06
C ILE A 145 11.44 20.37 -9.11
N GLN A 146 10.79 21.50 -8.83
CA GLN A 146 9.33 21.56 -8.77
C GLN A 146 8.69 21.12 -10.10
N GLY A 147 7.75 20.17 -10.00
CA GLY A 147 6.95 19.71 -11.13
C GLY A 147 7.61 18.64 -12.01
N VAL A 148 8.81 18.15 -11.67
CA VAL A 148 9.49 17.08 -12.43
C VAL A 148 9.94 15.93 -11.53
N ASP A 149 9.99 14.74 -12.10
CA ASP A 149 10.46 13.53 -11.43
C ASP A 149 11.99 13.52 -11.29
N ASP A 150 12.49 13.21 -10.10
CA ASP A 150 13.93 13.28 -9.79
C ASP A 150 14.80 12.30 -10.59
N LEU A 151 14.23 11.20 -11.09
CA LEU A 151 14.99 10.16 -11.80
C LEU A 151 14.90 10.28 -13.31
N THR A 152 13.74 10.71 -13.84
CA THR A 152 13.54 10.78 -15.30
C THR A 152 13.51 12.20 -15.84
N GLY A 153 13.32 13.22 -14.98
CA GLY A 153 13.08 14.60 -15.41
C GLY A 153 11.73 14.82 -16.08
N GLU A 154 10.87 13.80 -16.12
CA GLU A 154 9.55 13.88 -16.74
C GLU A 154 8.54 14.63 -15.85
N PRO A 155 7.49 15.25 -16.43
CA PRO A 155 6.53 16.04 -15.65
C PRO A 155 5.76 15.21 -14.62
N LEU A 156 5.58 15.80 -13.44
CA LEU A 156 4.67 15.32 -12.41
C LEU A 156 3.26 15.82 -12.69
N VAL A 157 2.27 15.05 -12.25
CA VAL A 157 0.85 15.43 -12.34
C VAL A 157 0.14 15.24 -11.01
N GLN A 158 -0.88 16.06 -10.75
CA GLN A 158 -1.88 15.79 -9.72
C GLN A 158 -2.99 14.91 -10.30
N ARG A 159 -3.51 13.99 -9.50
CA ARG A 159 -4.63 13.14 -9.94
C ARG A 159 -5.95 13.87 -9.74
N GLU A 160 -6.91 13.61 -10.63
CA GLU A 160 -8.29 14.09 -10.46
C GLU A 160 -8.88 13.69 -9.09
N ASP A 161 -8.59 12.47 -8.63
CA ASP A 161 -9.00 11.93 -7.33
C ASP A 161 -8.32 12.57 -6.10
N ASP A 162 -7.31 13.41 -6.31
CA ASP A 162 -6.60 14.14 -5.25
C ASP A 162 -7.11 15.60 -5.12
N LYS A 163 -8.07 16.02 -5.97
CA LYS A 163 -8.77 17.32 -5.84
C LYS A 163 -9.65 17.37 -4.59
N PRO A 164 -9.78 18.53 -3.91
CA PRO A 164 -10.48 18.64 -2.62
C PRO A 164 -11.88 18.02 -2.59
N GLU A 165 -12.66 18.18 -3.65
CA GLU A 165 -14.03 17.68 -3.79
C GLU A 165 -14.07 16.14 -3.89
N ALA A 166 -13.09 15.56 -4.58
CA ALA A 166 -12.98 14.11 -4.81
C ALA A 166 -12.40 13.37 -3.59
N VAL A 167 -11.51 14.03 -2.83
CA VAL A 167 -10.83 13.44 -1.65
C VAL A 167 -11.82 12.95 -0.61
N ALA A 168 -12.83 13.75 -0.26
CA ALA A 168 -13.79 13.37 0.77
C ALA A 168 -14.60 12.11 0.38
N ALA A 169 -15.05 12.04 -0.87
CA ALA A 169 -15.77 10.87 -1.39
C ALA A 169 -14.87 9.62 -1.39
N ARG A 170 -13.61 9.78 -1.78
CA ARG A 170 -12.63 8.70 -1.82
C ARG A 170 -12.29 8.15 -0.42
N LEU A 171 -12.12 9.03 0.56
CA LEU A 171 -11.85 8.64 1.94
C LEU A 171 -13.06 7.94 2.59
N ARG A 172 -14.30 8.40 2.31
CA ARG A 172 -15.52 7.69 2.74
C ARG A 172 -15.61 6.28 2.15
N LYS A 173 -15.44 6.16 0.83
CA LYS A 173 -15.44 4.86 0.15
C LYS A 173 -14.39 3.90 0.71
N TYR A 174 -13.20 4.40 1.02
CA TYR A 174 -12.18 3.60 1.70
C TYR A 174 -12.66 3.12 3.08
N LYS A 175 -13.18 4.02 3.92
CA LYS A 175 -13.62 3.70 5.28
C LYS A 175 -14.69 2.60 5.28
N ASP A 176 -15.68 2.71 4.39
CA ASP A 176 -16.77 1.74 4.30
C ASP A 176 -16.28 0.35 3.87
N ALA A 177 -15.35 0.30 2.90
CA ALA A 177 -14.76 -0.94 2.42
C ALA A 177 -13.76 -1.57 3.41
N ALA A 178 -12.97 -0.74 4.11
CA ALA A 178 -11.92 -1.18 5.01
C ALA A 178 -12.44 -1.59 6.38
N LYS A 179 -13.56 -1.02 6.86
CA LYS A 179 -14.10 -1.31 8.19
C LYS A 179 -14.30 -2.82 8.44
N PRO A 180 -14.96 -3.61 7.56
CA PRO A 180 -15.10 -5.05 7.77
C PRO A 180 -13.75 -5.79 7.80
N VAL A 181 -12.76 -5.34 7.01
CA VAL A 181 -11.42 -5.94 6.97
C VAL A 181 -10.66 -5.68 8.27
N ILE A 182 -10.74 -4.46 8.77
CA ILE A 182 -10.13 -4.06 10.05
C ILE A 182 -10.76 -4.85 11.20
N GLU A 183 -12.09 -4.98 11.23
CA GLU A 183 -12.81 -5.76 12.25
C GLU A 183 -12.42 -7.25 12.23
N LEU A 184 -12.30 -7.85 11.04
CA LEU A 184 -11.84 -9.24 10.87
C LEU A 184 -10.45 -9.47 11.48
N TYR A 185 -9.47 -8.62 11.15
CA TYR A 185 -8.11 -8.81 11.65
C TYR A 185 -7.95 -8.41 13.11
N LYS A 186 -8.80 -7.50 13.60
CA LYS A 186 -8.90 -7.17 15.02
C LYS A 186 -9.40 -8.37 15.83
N SER A 187 -10.47 -9.05 15.39
CA SER A 187 -11.00 -10.22 16.11
C SER A 187 -10.03 -11.40 16.15
N ARG A 188 -9.08 -11.46 15.22
CA ARG A 188 -7.99 -12.45 15.19
C ARG A 188 -6.78 -12.07 16.04
N GLY A 189 -6.74 -10.88 16.62
CA GLY A 189 -5.64 -10.44 17.49
C GLY A 189 -4.32 -10.13 16.76
N ILE A 190 -4.34 -10.03 15.42
CA ILE A 190 -3.14 -9.75 14.59
C ILE A 190 -3.07 -8.29 14.09
N LEU A 191 -4.08 -7.47 14.42
CA LEU A 191 -4.17 -6.08 14.02
C LEU A 191 -3.48 -5.15 15.03
N HIS A 192 -2.51 -4.39 14.55
CA HIS A 192 -1.88 -3.28 15.26
C HIS A 192 -2.29 -1.96 14.61
N SER A 193 -3.02 -1.14 15.36
CA SER A 193 -3.51 0.16 14.86
C SER A 193 -2.66 1.30 15.39
N PHE A 194 -2.30 2.21 14.49
CA PHE A 194 -1.49 3.38 14.80
C PHE A 194 -2.30 4.63 14.55
N SER A 195 -2.45 5.45 15.57
CA SER A 195 -3.09 6.76 15.44
C SER A 195 -2.02 7.84 15.61
N GLY A 196 -1.88 8.69 14.60
CA GLY A 196 -0.87 9.75 14.61
C GLY A 196 -0.94 10.61 13.36
N THR A 197 -0.21 11.72 13.36
CA THR A 197 -0.16 12.69 12.25
C THR A 197 1.21 12.74 11.57
N GLU A 198 2.23 12.07 12.12
CA GLU A 198 3.61 12.11 11.64
C GLU A 198 4.13 10.69 11.41
N THR A 199 4.57 10.40 10.18
CA THR A 199 5.11 9.09 9.80
C THR A 199 6.34 8.72 10.64
N ASN A 200 7.15 9.70 11.05
CA ASN A 200 8.37 9.48 11.84
C ASN A 200 8.07 8.97 13.25
N LYS A 201 6.89 9.27 13.81
CA LYS A 201 6.45 8.71 15.11
C LYS A 201 5.87 7.31 14.99
N ILE A 202 5.40 6.93 13.80
CA ILE A 202 4.86 5.59 13.51
C ILE A 202 6.00 4.57 13.41
N TRP A 203 7.15 4.98 12.86
CA TRP A 203 8.26 4.08 12.56
C TRP A 203 8.84 3.31 13.76
N PRO A 204 9.22 3.94 14.90
CA PRO A 204 9.86 3.22 16.00
C PRO A 204 9.02 2.07 16.57
N TYR A 205 7.70 2.25 16.63
CA TYR A 205 6.81 1.17 17.05
C TYR A 205 6.74 0.07 15.98
N VAL A 206 6.59 0.43 14.69
CA VAL A 206 6.57 -0.56 13.58
C VAL A 206 7.85 -1.40 13.59
N TYR A 207 8.99 -0.75 13.77
CA TYR A 207 10.28 -1.40 13.86
C TYR A 207 10.35 -2.37 15.05
N THR A 208 9.98 -1.92 16.25
CA THR A 208 9.97 -2.76 17.45
C THR A 208 9.05 -3.99 17.27
N LEU A 209 7.88 -3.79 16.67
CA LEU A 209 6.93 -4.85 16.39
C LEU A 209 7.49 -5.90 15.43
N LEU A 210 8.16 -5.48 14.35
CA LEU A 210 8.74 -6.37 13.36
C LEU A 210 10.02 -7.05 13.83
N SER A 211 10.86 -6.36 14.60
CA SER A 211 12.07 -6.91 15.22
C SER A 211 11.77 -8.07 16.17
N SER A 212 10.56 -8.12 16.74
CA SER A 212 10.10 -9.27 17.53
C SER A 212 9.77 -10.52 16.68
N LYS A 213 9.57 -10.36 15.37
CA LYS A 213 9.13 -11.42 14.44
C LYS A 213 10.23 -11.88 13.48
N ILE A 214 11.06 -10.95 12.98
CA ILE A 214 12.17 -11.23 12.06
C ILE A 214 13.36 -10.30 12.38
N PRO A 215 14.60 -10.76 12.20
CA PRO A 215 15.77 -9.92 12.46
C PRO A 215 15.86 -8.78 11.42
N PRO A 216 16.20 -7.55 11.84
CA PRO A 216 16.50 -6.46 10.92
C PRO A 216 17.80 -6.74 10.16
N ILE A 217 17.86 -6.26 8.92
CA ILE A 217 19.04 -6.33 8.03
C ILE A 217 19.88 -5.06 8.14
N VAL A 218 19.27 -3.92 8.48
CA VAL A 218 19.93 -2.63 8.70
C VAL A 218 19.69 -2.20 10.15
N SER A 219 20.76 -1.87 10.88
CA SER A 219 20.65 -1.31 12.24
C SER A 219 19.99 0.08 12.20
N ASP A 220 19.25 0.42 13.25
CA ASP A 220 18.50 1.69 13.44
C ASP A 220 19.37 2.97 13.45
N GLU A 221 20.65 2.91 13.05
CA GLU A 221 21.61 4.03 13.15
C GLU A 221 21.47 5.11 12.06
N GLU A 222 20.61 4.92 11.05
CA GLU A 222 20.32 5.98 10.07
C GLU A 222 19.10 6.81 10.53
N ASN A 223 19.42 7.82 11.37
CA ASN A 223 18.59 8.93 11.85
C ASN A 223 17.72 9.58 10.75
#